data_AF-A0A3G6ZHM1-F1
#
_entry.id   AF-A0A3G6ZHM1-F1
#
_cell.length_a   1.000
_cell.length_b   1.000
_cell.length_c   1.000
_cell.angle_alpha   90.00
_cell.angle_beta   90.00
_cell.angle_gamma   90.00
#
_symmetry.space_group_name_H-M   'P 1'
#
loop_
_entity.id
_entity.type
_entity.pdbx_description
1 polymer ?
#
loop_
_entity_poly.entity_id
_entity_poly.type
_entity_poly.pdbx_seq_one_letter_code
_entity_poly.pdbx_strand_id
1 'polypeptide(L)'
;VLVSGNEIRRFASFVMERLNVTKAQESEDDDYIVVFSRTSNRLILNEAELILALAQEFKMRTVSVSLEDQTFGSIVRVLSGASMLVSMHGAQLVTSVFLPRGAAVIELFPYGVNPEHYTPYKTLASLPGMDLQYVSWRNAVQENSVAHPDRPWDQGGIKHLTNEERERILASREVPRHLCCRNPEWLFRIYQDTVVDLPSFLQAVRDGLRAKPNLKKIRPGGTVHPGRVREAKCQTSVQAAREAKLSVSWQIPWNLKYLKV
;
A
#
# COMPACT_ATOMS: atom_id res chain seq x y z
N VAL A 1 -12.32 3.54 15.79
CA VAL A 1 -10.93 4.03 15.82
C VAL A 1 -10.71 4.67 14.47
N LEU A 2 -10.53 5.98 14.39
CA LEU A 2 -10.12 6.64 13.15
C LEU A 2 -8.60 6.66 13.18
N VAL A 3 -7.96 5.73 12.47
CA VAL A 3 -6.51 5.76 12.27
C VAL A 3 -6.24 6.85 11.24
N SER A 4 -5.42 7.85 11.58
CA SER A 4 -4.94 8.83 10.63
C SER A 4 -3.56 8.43 10.09
N GLY A 5 -3.09 9.14 9.07
CA GLY A 5 -1.74 8.97 8.57
C GLY A 5 -0.69 9.29 9.62
N ASN A 6 -0.98 10.14 10.61
CA ASN A 6 -0.02 10.46 11.67
C ASN A 6 0.29 9.23 12.55
N GLU A 7 -0.68 8.40 12.89
CA GLU A 7 -0.43 7.16 13.64
C GLU A 7 0.41 6.18 12.81
N ILE A 8 0.11 6.04 11.52
CA ILE A 8 0.89 5.20 10.60
C ILE A 8 2.34 5.70 10.50
N ARG A 9 2.54 7.01 10.38
CA ARG A 9 3.87 7.64 10.35
C ARG A 9 4.65 7.39 11.64
N ARG A 10 4.01 7.49 12.81
CA ARG A 10 4.65 7.17 14.10
C ARG A 10 5.04 5.70 14.19
N PHE A 11 4.17 4.80 13.74
CA PHE A 11 4.48 3.37 13.64
C PHE A 11 5.68 3.13 12.71
N ALA A 12 5.70 3.74 11.52
CA ALA A 12 6.81 3.62 10.59
C ALA A 12 8.12 4.12 11.22
N SER A 13 8.12 5.27 11.91
CA SER A 13 9.30 5.78 12.64
C SER A 13 9.79 4.81 13.72
N PHE A 14 8.89 4.26 14.52
CA PHE A 14 9.24 3.26 15.53
C PHE A 14 9.88 2.02 14.90
N VAL A 15 9.34 1.52 13.77
CA VAL A 15 9.91 0.37 13.07
C VAL A 15 11.30 0.70 12.49
N MET A 16 11.47 1.87 11.87
CA MET A 16 12.77 2.32 11.34
C MET A 16 13.84 2.39 12.45
N GLU A 17 13.49 2.93 13.62
CA GLU A 17 14.38 2.98 14.78
C GLU A 17 14.80 1.58 15.21
N ARG A 18 13.85 0.63 15.30
CA ARG A 18 14.14 -0.77 15.65
C ARG A 18 14.97 -1.52 14.62
N LEU A 19 14.96 -1.07 13.38
CA LEU A 19 15.78 -1.61 12.29
C LEU A 19 17.14 -0.92 12.15
N ASN A 20 17.47 0.03 13.04
CA ASN A 20 18.67 0.87 12.94
C ASN A 20 18.78 1.59 11.58
N VAL A 21 17.64 2.03 11.05
CA VAL A 21 17.57 2.85 9.84
C VAL A 21 17.61 4.31 10.27
N THR A 22 18.78 4.95 10.11
CA THR A 22 18.91 6.40 10.23
C THR A 22 18.44 7.05 8.94
N LYS A 23 17.68 8.14 9.06
CA LYS A 23 17.46 9.02 7.90
C LYS A 23 18.81 9.62 7.54
N ALA A 24 19.31 9.30 6.35
CA ALA A 24 20.46 10.00 5.81
C ALA A 24 20.10 11.50 5.68
N GLN A 25 21.04 12.39 6.00
CA GLN A 25 20.95 13.77 5.55
C GLN A 25 21.21 13.74 4.04
N GLU A 26 20.18 13.46 3.25
CA GLU A 26 20.28 13.52 1.80
C GLU A 26 20.28 15.00 1.38
N SER A 27 21.25 15.38 0.54
CA SER A 27 21.22 16.64 -0.19
C SER A 27 19.99 16.67 -1.09
N GLU A 28 19.39 17.86 -1.26
CA GLU A 28 18.18 18.05 -2.10
C GLU A 28 18.36 17.58 -3.56
N ASP A 29 19.60 17.34 -4.02
CA ASP A 29 19.96 16.93 -5.38
C ASP A 29 19.92 15.40 -5.65
N ASP A 30 19.59 14.57 -4.67
CA ASP A 30 19.72 13.10 -4.78
C ASP A 30 18.38 12.36 -4.91
N ASP A 31 17.33 12.99 -5.46
CA ASP A 31 16.01 12.37 -5.69
C ASP A 31 16.12 11.06 -6.53
N TYR A 32 15.47 9.99 -6.08
CA TYR A 32 15.48 8.70 -6.78
C TYR A 32 14.14 7.96 -6.75
N ILE A 33 13.97 7.10 -7.75
CA ILE A 33 12.81 6.24 -7.95
C ILE A 33 13.19 4.82 -7.57
N VAL A 34 12.28 4.13 -6.88
CA VAL A 34 12.42 2.73 -6.52
C VAL A 34 11.39 1.92 -7.31
N VAL A 35 11.85 0.86 -7.99
CA VAL A 35 11.00 -0.14 -8.64
C VAL A 35 11.09 -1.44 -7.84
N PHE A 36 9.96 -2.00 -7.41
CA PHE A 36 9.98 -3.34 -6.83
C PHE A 36 10.06 -4.40 -7.92
N SER A 37 11.14 -5.16 -7.92
CA SER A 37 11.26 -6.40 -8.67
C SER A 37 10.65 -7.57 -7.91
N ARG A 38 10.33 -8.62 -8.66
CA ARG A 38 9.77 -9.88 -8.20
C ARG A 38 10.44 -10.99 -8.98
N THR A 39 10.57 -12.16 -8.39
CA THR A 39 11.20 -13.32 -9.06
C THR A 39 10.25 -14.51 -9.26
N SER A 40 9.10 -14.51 -8.59
CA SER A 40 8.21 -15.68 -8.53
C SER A 40 6.86 -15.50 -9.26
N ASN A 41 6.21 -14.34 -9.12
CA ASN A 41 4.90 -14.08 -9.69
C ASN A 41 4.67 -12.59 -9.90
N ARG A 42 3.76 -12.22 -10.82
CA ARG A 42 3.42 -10.83 -11.13
C ARG A 42 4.66 -10.05 -11.56
N LEU A 43 5.45 -10.65 -12.44
CA LEU A 43 6.69 -10.06 -12.94
C LEU A 43 6.37 -8.87 -13.85
N ILE A 44 7.24 -7.86 -13.81
CA ILE A 44 7.32 -6.84 -14.86
C ILE A 44 8.31 -7.38 -15.89
N LEU A 45 7.80 -7.85 -17.03
CA LEU A 45 8.60 -8.60 -17.99
C LEU A 45 9.64 -7.72 -18.72
N ASN A 46 9.38 -6.42 -18.84
CA ASN A 46 10.28 -5.41 -19.39
C ASN A 46 10.80 -4.44 -18.30
N GLU A 47 11.15 -4.95 -17.12
CA GLU A 47 11.60 -4.15 -15.97
C GLU A 47 12.77 -3.21 -16.31
N ALA A 48 13.76 -3.69 -17.07
CA ALA A 48 14.91 -2.88 -17.47
C ALA A 48 14.51 -1.66 -18.33
N GLU A 49 13.55 -1.84 -19.24
CA GLU A 49 13.04 -0.74 -20.08
C GLU A 49 12.23 0.25 -19.24
N LEU A 50 11.43 -0.25 -18.28
CA LEU A 50 10.68 0.58 -17.34
C LEU A 50 11.62 1.44 -16.48
N ILE A 51 12.69 0.85 -15.93
CA ILE A 51 13.71 1.56 -15.15
C ILE A 51 14.36 2.66 -15.99
N LEU A 52 14.74 2.36 -17.23
CA LEU A 52 15.36 3.34 -18.14
C LEU A 52 14.38 4.48 -18.48
N ALA A 53 13.13 4.15 -18.78
CA ALA A 53 12.09 5.13 -19.10
C ALA A 53 11.82 6.08 -17.93
N LEU A 54 11.69 5.54 -16.70
CA LEU A 54 11.53 6.34 -15.49
C LEU A 54 12.72 7.27 -15.25
N ALA A 55 13.95 6.75 -15.38
CA ALA A 55 15.16 7.55 -15.20
C ALA A 55 15.26 8.68 -16.23
N GLN A 56 14.89 8.42 -17.48
CA GLN A 56 14.92 9.41 -18.56
C GLN A 56 13.82 10.47 -18.41
N GLU A 57 12.60 10.06 -18.03
CA GLU A 57 11.44 10.94 -17.88
C GLU A 57 11.66 11.91 -16.73
N PHE A 58 12.04 11.41 -15.55
CA PHE A 58 12.10 12.22 -14.33
C PHE A 58 13.49 12.78 -14.03
N LYS A 59 14.51 12.41 -14.82
CA LYS A 59 15.92 12.76 -14.56
C LYS A 59 16.39 12.37 -13.15
N MET A 60 15.85 11.25 -12.64
CA MET A 60 16.14 10.71 -11.33
C MET A 60 16.84 9.37 -11.48
N ARG A 61 17.78 9.07 -10.57
CA ARG A 61 18.33 7.71 -10.46
C ARG A 61 17.17 6.76 -10.19
N THR A 62 17.08 5.65 -10.92
CA THR A 62 16.05 4.63 -10.70
C THR A 62 16.74 3.33 -10.28
N VAL A 63 16.32 2.77 -9.15
CA VAL A 63 16.90 1.55 -8.58
C VAL A 63 15.84 0.47 -8.43
N SER A 64 16.25 -0.78 -8.63
CA SER A 64 15.40 -1.94 -8.39
C SER A 64 15.63 -2.48 -6.97
N VAL A 65 14.56 -2.93 -6.31
CA VAL A 65 14.61 -3.60 -5.00
C VAL A 65 13.76 -4.86 -5.01
N SER A 66 14.21 -5.92 -4.34
CA SER A 66 13.50 -7.19 -4.23
C SER A 66 13.37 -7.60 -2.76
N LEU A 67 12.18 -8.02 -2.36
CA LEU A 67 11.94 -8.59 -1.03
C LEU A 67 12.55 -9.98 -0.87
N GLU A 68 12.75 -10.68 -1.98
CA GLU A 68 13.36 -12.00 -2.04
C GLU A 68 14.88 -11.93 -1.85
N ASP A 69 15.53 -10.90 -2.39
CA ASP A 69 17.00 -10.79 -2.42
C ASP A 69 17.57 -9.87 -1.33
N GLN A 70 16.77 -8.97 -0.77
CA GLN A 70 17.25 -7.95 0.18
C GLN A 70 16.57 -8.05 1.54
N THR A 71 17.32 -7.72 2.59
CA THR A 71 16.76 -7.65 3.94
C THR A 71 15.72 -6.54 4.07
N PHE A 72 14.71 -6.77 4.90
CA PHE A 72 13.67 -5.76 5.14
C PHE A 72 14.24 -4.42 5.61
N GLY A 73 15.24 -4.41 6.49
CA GLY A 73 15.91 -3.18 6.94
C GLY A 73 16.61 -2.41 5.81
N SER A 74 17.20 -3.12 4.84
CA SER A 74 17.80 -2.51 3.64
C SER A 74 16.73 -1.86 2.76
N ILE A 75 15.61 -2.55 2.54
CA ILE A 75 14.49 -2.02 1.74
C ILE A 75 13.89 -0.80 2.43
N VAL A 76 13.66 -0.85 3.74
CA VAL A 76 13.16 0.29 4.51
C VAL A 76 14.11 1.50 4.40
N ARG A 77 15.43 1.27 4.45
CA ARG A 77 16.42 2.34 4.27
C ARG A 77 16.29 2.99 2.89
N VAL A 78 16.24 2.20 1.82
CA VAL A 78 16.08 2.70 0.44
C VAL A 78 14.73 3.39 0.25
N LEU A 79 13.65 2.88 0.81
CA LEU A 79 12.34 3.54 0.69
C LEU A 79 12.25 4.83 1.48
N SER A 80 12.99 4.97 2.59
CA SER A 80 12.89 6.14 3.46
C SER A 80 13.37 7.46 2.84
N GLY A 81 14.16 7.39 1.76
CA GLY A 81 14.60 8.54 0.96
C GLY A 81 14.00 8.61 -0.46
N ALA A 82 13.23 7.61 -0.88
CA ALA A 82 12.72 7.54 -2.26
C ALA A 82 11.64 8.59 -2.55
N SER A 83 11.74 9.24 -3.70
CA SER A 83 10.77 10.23 -4.18
C SER A 83 9.55 9.56 -4.84
N MET A 84 9.73 8.34 -5.34
CA MET A 84 8.69 7.54 -5.99
C MET A 84 8.92 6.05 -5.77
N LEU A 85 7.83 5.31 -5.55
CA LEU A 85 7.78 3.85 -5.51
C LEU A 85 6.89 3.34 -6.64
N VAL A 86 7.41 2.44 -7.47
CA VAL A 86 6.72 1.80 -8.59
C VAL A 86 6.66 0.30 -8.32
N SER A 87 5.47 -0.30 -8.35
CA SER A 87 5.32 -1.74 -8.09
C SER A 87 4.02 -2.31 -8.64
N MET A 88 4.08 -3.56 -9.11
CA MET A 88 2.89 -4.39 -9.31
C MET A 88 2.10 -4.51 -8.01
N HIS A 89 0.77 -4.46 -8.12
CA HIS A 89 -0.18 -4.63 -7.02
C HIS A 89 0.18 -5.86 -6.19
N GLY A 90 0.30 -5.70 -4.89
CA GLY A 90 0.53 -6.80 -3.95
C GLY A 90 1.04 -6.35 -2.59
N ALA A 91 1.06 -7.29 -1.64
CA ALA A 91 1.32 -7.04 -0.22
C ALA A 91 2.51 -6.11 0.06
N GLN A 92 3.59 -6.22 -0.74
CA GLN A 92 4.80 -5.41 -0.62
C GLN A 92 4.58 -3.89 -0.68
N LEU A 93 3.53 -3.43 -1.35
CA LEU A 93 3.18 -2.00 -1.40
C LEU A 93 2.82 -1.43 -0.03
N VAL A 94 2.59 -2.27 0.99
CA VAL A 94 2.45 -1.81 2.38
C VAL A 94 3.71 -1.10 2.87
N THR A 95 4.87 -1.39 2.30
CA THR A 95 6.14 -0.71 2.62
C THR A 95 6.15 0.76 2.20
N SER A 96 5.18 1.22 1.40
CA SER A 96 4.97 2.65 1.11
C SER A 96 4.77 3.50 2.36
N VAL A 97 4.43 2.92 3.52
CA VAL A 97 4.38 3.65 4.81
C VAL A 97 5.72 4.31 5.19
N PHE A 98 6.84 3.79 4.66
CA PHE A 98 8.18 4.30 4.92
C PHE A 98 8.59 5.44 3.98
N LEU A 99 7.89 5.65 2.86
CA LEU A 99 8.20 6.71 1.90
C LEU A 99 8.06 8.10 2.52
N PRO A 100 8.94 9.07 2.26
CA PRO A 100 8.82 10.42 2.80
C PRO A 100 7.50 11.11 2.38
N ARG A 101 7.13 12.18 3.09
CA ARG A 101 5.98 13.00 2.70
C ARG A 101 6.24 13.66 1.35
N GLY A 102 5.21 13.74 0.51
CA GLY A 102 5.30 14.25 -0.86
C GLY A 102 5.73 13.22 -1.90
N ALA A 103 6.24 12.06 -1.47
CA ALA A 103 6.59 10.96 -2.37
C ALA A 103 5.35 10.34 -3.04
N ALA A 104 5.57 9.67 -4.16
CA ALA A 104 4.53 9.05 -4.95
C ALA A 104 4.55 7.52 -4.88
N VAL A 105 3.36 6.92 -4.86
CA VAL A 105 3.15 5.49 -5.04
C VAL A 105 2.49 5.28 -6.40
N ILE A 106 3.18 4.59 -7.30
CA ILE A 106 2.69 4.17 -8.61
C ILE A 106 2.39 2.69 -8.56
N GLU A 107 1.11 2.36 -8.51
CA GLU A 107 0.62 0.99 -8.40
C GLU A 107 0.20 0.45 -9.77
N LEU A 108 0.83 -0.66 -10.22
CA LEU A 108 0.51 -1.30 -11.49
C LEU A 108 -0.44 -2.48 -11.30
N PHE A 109 -1.48 -2.55 -12.13
CA PHE A 109 -2.47 -3.62 -12.12
C PHE A 109 -2.36 -4.47 -13.40
N PRO A 110 -2.35 -5.82 -13.28
CA PRO A 110 -2.42 -6.71 -14.44
C PRO A 110 -3.70 -6.53 -15.25
N TYR A 111 -3.74 -7.15 -16.43
CA TYR A 111 -4.91 -7.10 -17.30
C TYR A 111 -6.16 -7.67 -16.63
N GLY A 112 -7.30 -7.03 -16.88
CA GLY A 112 -8.60 -7.42 -16.32
C GLY A 112 -8.76 -7.14 -14.82
N VAL A 113 -7.77 -6.58 -14.14
CA VAL A 113 -7.91 -6.12 -12.76
C VAL A 113 -8.28 -4.63 -12.74
N ASN A 114 -9.43 -4.31 -12.14
CA ASN A 114 -9.88 -2.92 -12.01
C ASN A 114 -9.29 -2.26 -10.74
N PRO A 115 -8.49 -1.18 -10.86
CA PRO A 115 -7.89 -0.48 -9.72
C PRO A 115 -8.91 0.06 -8.71
N GLU A 116 -10.13 0.40 -9.13
CA GLU A 116 -11.16 0.94 -8.24
C GLU A 116 -11.81 -0.13 -7.34
N HIS A 117 -11.59 -1.42 -7.63
CA HIS A 117 -12.08 -2.52 -6.81
C HIS A 117 -11.07 -2.97 -5.74
N TYR A 118 -9.80 -2.59 -5.85
CA TYR A 118 -8.70 -3.01 -4.97
C TYR A 118 -7.86 -1.82 -4.54
N THR A 119 -8.37 -1.06 -3.57
CA THR A 119 -7.84 0.25 -3.20
C THR A 119 -7.15 0.32 -1.82
N PRO A 120 -6.54 -0.74 -1.23
CA PRO A 120 -5.93 -0.63 0.10
C PRO A 120 -4.80 0.40 0.12
N TYR A 121 -3.99 0.49 -0.94
CA TYR A 121 -2.87 1.43 -0.99
C TYR A 121 -3.29 2.84 -1.40
N LYS A 122 -4.29 2.99 -2.28
CA LYS A 122 -5.00 4.26 -2.50
C LYS A 122 -5.56 4.80 -1.17
N THR A 123 -6.21 3.93 -0.39
CA THR A 123 -6.75 4.26 0.94
C THR A 123 -5.64 4.70 1.88
N LEU A 124 -4.55 3.92 1.97
CA LEU A 124 -3.38 4.24 2.79
C LEU A 124 -2.81 5.62 2.44
N ALA A 125 -2.49 5.86 1.16
CA ALA A 125 -1.92 7.11 0.69
C ALA A 125 -2.84 8.31 0.96
N SER A 126 -4.16 8.09 0.90
CA SER A 126 -5.19 9.12 1.11
C SER A 126 -5.51 9.39 2.59
N LEU A 127 -4.95 8.64 3.55
CA LEU A 127 -5.19 8.90 4.97
C LEU A 127 -4.68 10.32 5.35
N PRO A 128 -5.48 11.12 6.08
CA PRO A 128 -5.05 12.45 6.50
C PRO A 128 -3.72 12.42 7.27
N GLY A 129 -2.71 13.12 6.77
CA GLY A 129 -1.36 13.18 7.36
C GLY A 129 -0.36 12.13 6.85
N MET A 130 -0.77 11.23 5.94
CA MET A 130 0.18 10.40 5.19
C MET A 130 0.96 11.23 4.17
N ASP A 131 0.26 12.14 3.49
CA ASP A 131 0.80 13.08 2.51
C ASP A 131 1.57 12.38 1.39
N LEU A 132 1.04 11.25 0.91
CA LEU A 132 1.57 10.53 -0.25
C LEU A 132 0.72 10.86 -1.49
N GLN A 133 1.38 10.91 -2.64
CA GLN A 133 0.68 10.90 -3.92
C GLN A 133 0.41 9.45 -4.32
N TYR A 134 -0.70 9.20 -5.00
CA TYR A 134 -1.08 7.88 -5.47
C TYR A 134 -1.52 7.95 -6.92
N VAL A 135 -0.94 7.07 -7.74
CA VAL A 135 -1.32 6.87 -9.14
C VAL A 135 -1.49 5.36 -9.35
N SER A 136 -2.56 4.98 -10.02
CA SER A 136 -2.74 3.61 -10.51
C SER A 136 -2.58 3.56 -12.01
N TRP A 137 -1.81 2.60 -12.51
CA TRP A 137 -1.79 2.21 -13.91
C TRP A 137 -2.36 0.80 -14.06
N ARG A 138 -3.11 0.55 -15.12
CA ARG A 138 -3.67 -0.77 -15.44
C ARG A 138 -3.21 -1.17 -16.82
N ASN A 139 -2.80 -2.43 -16.97
CA ASN A 139 -2.60 -3.00 -18.29
C ASN A 139 -3.93 -3.13 -19.04
N ALA A 140 -4.08 -2.37 -20.12
CA ALA A 140 -5.25 -2.41 -21.00
C ALA A 140 -5.10 -3.40 -22.17
N VAL A 141 -3.88 -3.88 -22.42
CA VAL A 141 -3.53 -4.72 -23.58
C VAL A 141 -3.39 -6.18 -23.11
N GLN A 142 -4.25 -7.06 -23.62
CA GLN A 142 -4.27 -8.46 -23.18
C GLN A 142 -2.98 -9.19 -23.57
N GLU A 143 -2.45 -8.86 -24.73
CA GLU A 143 -1.22 -9.42 -25.33
C GLU A 143 0.01 -9.13 -24.46
N ASN A 144 -0.04 -8.05 -23.67
CA ASN A 144 0.98 -7.70 -22.70
C ASN A 144 0.88 -8.49 -21.39
N SER A 145 0.09 -9.57 -21.35
CA SER A 145 -0.12 -10.39 -20.14
C SER A 145 0.24 -11.84 -20.36
N VAL A 146 1.04 -12.40 -19.46
CA VAL A 146 1.38 -13.84 -19.45
C VAL A 146 0.70 -14.49 -18.25
N ALA A 147 -0.30 -15.34 -18.53
CA ALA A 147 -0.98 -16.15 -17.53
C ALA A 147 -0.32 -17.52 -17.35
N HIS A 148 -0.54 -18.14 -16.20
CA HIS A 148 0.10 -19.40 -15.81
C HIS A 148 -0.94 -20.46 -15.40
N PRO A 149 -1.73 -21.00 -16.34
CA PRO A 149 -2.88 -21.86 -16.04
C PRO A 149 -2.51 -23.20 -15.37
N ASP A 150 -1.26 -23.64 -15.51
CA ASP A 150 -0.73 -24.87 -14.91
C ASP A 150 -0.17 -24.71 -13.49
N ARG A 151 -0.09 -23.48 -12.96
CA ARG A 151 0.35 -23.25 -11.56
C ARG A 151 -0.67 -23.81 -10.55
N PRO A 152 -0.32 -23.85 -9.25
CA PRO A 152 -1.29 -24.06 -8.18
C PRO A 152 -2.47 -23.07 -8.25
N TRP A 153 -3.64 -23.47 -7.74
CA TRP A 153 -4.86 -22.66 -7.80
C TRP A 153 -4.72 -21.29 -7.12
N ASP A 154 -3.96 -21.25 -6.03
CA ASP A 154 -3.65 -20.06 -5.23
C ASP A 154 -2.58 -19.15 -5.86
N GLN A 155 -2.07 -19.53 -7.04
CA GLN A 155 -1.09 -18.79 -7.85
C GLN A 155 -1.57 -18.58 -9.30
N GLY A 156 -2.89 -18.59 -9.50
CA GLY A 156 -3.54 -18.27 -10.79
C GLY A 156 -3.76 -19.47 -11.71
N GLY A 157 -3.46 -20.69 -11.27
CA GLY A 157 -3.74 -21.89 -12.03
C GLY A 157 -5.23 -22.20 -12.13
N ILE A 158 -5.69 -22.57 -13.31
CA ILE A 158 -7.11 -22.87 -13.60
C ILE A 158 -7.33 -24.30 -14.11
N LYS A 159 -6.27 -25.11 -14.25
CA LYS A 159 -6.35 -26.49 -14.76
C LYS A 159 -7.28 -27.41 -13.95
N HIS A 160 -7.41 -27.14 -12.66
CA HIS A 160 -8.26 -27.89 -11.73
C HIS A 160 -9.77 -27.60 -11.91
N LEU A 161 -10.14 -26.59 -12.70
CA LEU A 161 -11.53 -26.19 -12.93
C LEU A 161 -12.16 -26.96 -14.11
N THR A 162 -13.49 -26.97 -14.16
CA THR A 162 -14.25 -27.50 -15.30
C THR A 162 -13.89 -26.77 -16.59
N ASN A 163 -14.11 -27.40 -17.74
CA ASN A 163 -13.85 -26.75 -19.04
C ASN A 163 -14.69 -25.48 -19.20
N GLU A 164 -15.97 -25.55 -18.82
CA GLU A 164 -16.91 -24.40 -18.86
C GLU A 164 -16.39 -23.21 -18.05
N GLU A 165 -15.90 -23.44 -16.83
CA GLU A 165 -15.38 -22.37 -15.98
C GLU A 165 -14.07 -21.79 -16.53
N ARG A 166 -13.20 -22.63 -17.11
CA ARG A 166 -11.99 -22.15 -17.78
C ARG A 166 -12.31 -21.27 -18.98
N GLU A 167 -13.23 -21.70 -19.83
CA GLU A 167 -13.67 -20.91 -21.00
C GLU A 167 -14.27 -19.57 -20.58
N ARG A 168 -15.10 -19.58 -19.52
CA ARG A 168 -15.68 -18.35 -18.94
C ARG A 168 -14.58 -17.38 -18.47
N ILE A 169 -13.59 -17.87 -17.71
CA ILE A 169 -12.48 -17.05 -17.19
C ILE A 169 -11.64 -16.48 -18.32
N LEU A 170 -11.31 -17.29 -19.34
CA LEU A 170 -10.51 -16.88 -20.49
C LEU A 170 -11.22 -15.83 -21.35
N ALA A 171 -12.53 -15.98 -21.55
CA ALA A 171 -13.36 -15.03 -22.31
C ALA A 171 -13.62 -13.71 -21.59
N SER A 172 -13.49 -13.68 -20.25
CA SER A 172 -13.69 -12.46 -19.47
C SER A 172 -12.64 -11.38 -19.79
N ARG A 173 -13.04 -10.10 -19.73
CA ARG A 173 -12.15 -8.94 -19.93
C ARG A 173 -11.84 -8.20 -18.63
N GLU A 174 -12.65 -8.38 -17.61
CA GLU A 174 -12.51 -7.70 -16.33
C GLU A 174 -13.14 -8.53 -15.22
N VAL A 175 -12.41 -8.67 -14.11
CA VAL A 175 -12.89 -9.43 -12.95
C VAL A 175 -14.04 -8.66 -12.29
N PRO A 176 -15.24 -9.27 -12.16
CA PRO A 176 -16.33 -8.65 -11.44
C PRO A 176 -16.01 -8.54 -9.95
N ARG A 177 -16.76 -7.67 -9.25
CA ARG A 177 -16.67 -7.59 -7.78
C ARG A 177 -16.98 -8.95 -7.17
N HIS A 178 -16.15 -9.37 -6.23
CA HIS A 178 -16.25 -10.66 -5.57
C HIS A 178 -15.77 -10.57 -4.12
N LEU A 179 -16.12 -11.58 -3.32
CA LEU A 179 -15.53 -11.75 -2.00
C LEU A 179 -14.12 -12.30 -2.14
N CYS A 180 -13.17 -11.66 -1.44
CA CYS A 180 -11.76 -11.92 -1.60
C CYS A 180 -11.37 -13.40 -1.47
N CYS A 181 -10.27 -13.67 -2.19
CA CYS A 181 -9.17 -14.55 -1.83
C CYS A 181 -9.26 -15.96 -2.41
N ARG A 182 -10.43 -16.39 -2.89
CA ARG A 182 -10.60 -17.72 -3.50
C ARG A 182 -11.36 -17.70 -4.82
N ASN A 183 -11.65 -16.52 -5.36
CA ASN A 183 -12.27 -16.41 -6.67
C ASN A 183 -11.26 -16.83 -7.76
N PRO A 184 -11.56 -17.83 -8.61
CA PRO A 184 -10.60 -18.36 -9.57
C PRO A 184 -10.26 -17.36 -10.69
N GLU A 185 -11.23 -16.58 -11.15
CA GLU A 185 -11.02 -15.54 -12.18
C GLU A 185 -10.08 -14.44 -11.67
N TRP A 186 -10.29 -14.01 -10.42
CA TRP A 186 -9.41 -13.09 -9.72
C TRP A 186 -7.98 -13.61 -9.66
N LEU A 187 -7.80 -14.83 -9.16
CA LEU A 187 -6.48 -15.44 -9.01
C LEU A 187 -5.81 -15.56 -10.39
N PHE A 188 -6.55 -15.99 -11.42
CA PHE A 188 -6.05 -16.06 -12.78
C PHE A 188 -5.53 -14.72 -13.30
N ARG A 189 -6.27 -13.62 -13.08
CA ARG A 189 -5.90 -12.27 -13.56
C ARG A 189 -4.84 -11.60 -12.72
N ILE A 190 -4.93 -11.68 -11.39
CA ILE A 190 -4.00 -10.98 -10.52
C ILE A 190 -2.59 -11.57 -10.57
N TYR A 191 -2.43 -12.87 -10.86
CA TYR A 191 -1.12 -13.53 -10.93
C TYR A 191 -0.47 -13.51 -12.32
N GLN A 192 -1.03 -12.78 -13.28
CA GLN A 192 -0.41 -12.59 -14.58
C GLN A 192 0.88 -11.78 -14.46
N ASP A 193 1.90 -12.19 -15.20
CA ASP A 193 3.07 -11.35 -15.46
C ASP A 193 2.72 -10.34 -16.55
N THR A 194 3.33 -9.16 -16.53
CA THR A 194 2.89 -8.00 -17.33
C THR A 194 4.08 -7.38 -18.05
N VAL A 195 3.93 -7.15 -19.36
CA VAL A 195 4.73 -6.19 -20.11
C VAL A 195 4.09 -4.82 -19.92
N VAL A 196 4.84 -3.84 -19.41
CA VAL A 196 4.31 -2.49 -19.19
C VAL A 196 4.38 -1.72 -20.51
N ASP A 197 3.22 -1.23 -20.96
CA ASP A 197 3.16 -0.27 -22.08
C ASP A 197 3.71 1.08 -21.58
N LEU A 198 4.97 1.37 -21.91
CA LEU A 198 5.67 2.54 -21.38
C LEU A 198 4.99 3.87 -21.74
N PRO A 199 4.49 4.10 -22.98
CA PRO A 199 3.78 5.34 -23.29
C PRO A 199 2.52 5.54 -22.44
N SER A 200 1.66 4.53 -22.32
CA SER A 200 0.47 4.57 -21.46
C SER A 200 0.84 4.78 -20.00
N PHE A 201 1.87 4.07 -19.53
CA PHE A 201 2.36 4.16 -18.16
C PHE A 201 2.84 5.57 -17.83
N LEU A 202 3.77 6.13 -18.62
CA LEU A 202 4.30 7.47 -18.39
C LEU A 202 3.20 8.53 -18.47
N GLN A 203 2.25 8.38 -19.39
CA GLN A 203 1.09 9.28 -19.47
C GLN A 203 0.26 9.24 -18.18
N ALA A 204 -0.07 8.05 -17.67
CA ALA A 204 -0.81 7.92 -16.41
C ALA A 204 -0.05 8.53 -15.22
N VAL A 205 1.28 8.38 -15.17
CA VAL A 205 2.11 8.99 -14.12
C VAL A 205 2.10 10.52 -14.23
N ARG A 206 2.28 11.09 -15.44
CA ARG A 206 2.22 12.55 -15.65
C ARG A 206 0.87 13.14 -15.23
N ASP A 207 -0.22 12.49 -15.63
CA ASP A 207 -1.58 12.97 -15.34
C ASP A 207 -1.94 12.82 -13.86
N GLY A 208 -1.40 11.78 -13.21
CA GLY A 208 -1.70 11.46 -11.81
C GLY A 208 -0.85 12.23 -10.79
N LEU A 209 0.41 12.56 -11.12
CA LEU A 209 1.29 13.31 -10.24
C LEU A 209 0.90 14.79 -10.20
N ARG A 210 0.76 15.31 -8.98
CA ARG A 210 0.53 16.73 -8.72
C ARG A 210 1.85 17.38 -8.32
N ALA A 211 1.95 18.70 -8.50
CA ALA A 211 3.08 19.47 -7.98
C ALA A 211 3.30 19.15 -6.49
N LYS A 212 4.57 18.93 -6.09
CA LYS A 212 4.94 18.55 -4.71
C LYS A 212 4.21 19.52 -3.73
N PRO A 213 3.34 19.03 -2.85
CA PRO A 213 2.63 19.90 -1.92
C PRO A 213 3.63 20.64 -1.03
N ASN A 214 3.37 21.92 -0.76
CA ASN A 214 4.27 22.77 0.01
C ASN A 214 4.31 22.27 1.48
N LEU A 215 5.32 21.47 1.83
CA LEU A 215 5.47 20.79 3.13
C LEU A 215 5.68 21.75 4.32
N LYS A 216 5.73 23.07 4.08
CA LYS A 216 5.95 24.11 5.11
C LYS A 216 4.83 24.26 6.15
N LYS A 217 3.70 23.55 6.01
CA LYS A 217 2.62 23.49 7.01
C LYS A 217 2.46 22.09 7.61
N ILE A 218 3.56 21.45 7.99
CA ILE A 218 3.48 20.26 8.86
C ILE A 218 3.00 20.73 10.23
N ARG A 219 1.71 20.52 10.52
CA ARG A 219 1.22 20.60 11.89
C ARG A 219 1.89 19.46 12.67
N PRO A 220 2.49 19.71 13.84
CA PRO A 220 2.98 18.65 14.70
C PRO A 220 1.82 17.67 14.96
N GLY A 221 2.09 16.37 14.77
CA GLY A 221 1.06 15.34 14.80
C GLY A 221 0.22 15.43 16.07
N GLY A 222 -1.09 15.39 15.92
CA GLY A 222 -2.05 15.55 17.02
C GLY A 222 -1.73 14.66 18.21
N THR A 223 -2.04 15.15 19.39
CA THR A 223 -1.98 14.36 20.63
C THR A 223 -2.81 13.10 20.44
N VAL A 224 -2.21 11.92 20.62
CA VAL A 224 -2.97 10.66 20.52
C VAL A 224 -3.79 10.57 21.79
N HIS A 225 -5.11 10.56 21.62
CA HIS A 225 -6.03 10.48 22.76
C HIS A 225 -6.32 9.02 23.12
N PRO A 226 -6.71 8.74 24.38
CA PRO A 226 -7.27 7.46 24.74
C PRO A 226 -8.43 7.10 23.80
N GLY A 227 -8.54 5.82 23.48
CA GLY A 227 -9.65 5.29 22.71
C GLY A 227 -10.97 5.63 23.40
N ARG A 228 -12.05 5.70 22.61
CA ARG A 228 -13.39 5.99 23.14
C ARG A 228 -13.73 5.04 24.28
N VAL A 229 -14.14 5.62 25.42
CA VAL A 229 -14.64 4.87 26.57
C VAL A 229 -15.85 4.04 26.15
N ARG A 230 -15.83 2.75 26.50
CA ARG A 230 -16.92 1.80 26.21
C ARG A 230 -17.52 1.31 27.51
N GLU A 231 -18.76 0.83 27.43
CA GLU A 231 -19.48 0.22 28.55
C GLU A 231 -19.54 1.11 29.79
N ALA A 232 -19.73 2.42 29.59
CA ALA A 232 -19.96 3.34 30.70
C ALA A 232 -21.27 2.99 31.40
N LYS A 233 -21.17 2.64 32.68
CA LYS A 233 -22.30 2.33 33.57
C LYS A 233 -22.31 3.35 34.70
N CYS A 234 -23.50 3.86 34.99
CA CYS A 234 -23.77 4.75 36.10
C CYS A 234 -24.82 4.08 36.97
N GLN A 235 -24.52 3.88 38.24
CA GLN A 235 -25.42 3.26 39.20
C GLN A 235 -25.56 4.16 40.41
N THR A 236 -26.79 4.40 40.82
CA THR A 236 -27.12 5.11 42.05
C THR A 236 -27.65 4.11 43.06
N SER A 237 -27.20 4.23 44.30
CA SER A 237 -27.75 3.47 45.43
C SER A 237 -27.88 4.37 46.63
N VAL A 238 -29.00 4.26 47.35
CA VAL A 238 -29.22 4.99 48.60
C VAL A 238 -29.05 3.96 49.71
N GLN A 239 -27.98 4.09 50.48
CA GLN A 239 -27.62 3.10 51.52
C GLN A 239 -28.21 3.45 52.89
N ALA A 240 -28.55 4.72 53.12
CA ALA A 240 -29.25 5.20 54.33
C ALA A 240 -29.97 6.54 54.06
N ALA A 241 -30.81 6.99 55.00
CA ALA A 241 -31.62 8.22 54.88
C ALA A 241 -30.83 9.52 54.62
N ARG A 242 -29.49 9.50 54.70
CA ARG A 242 -28.62 10.66 54.44
C ARG A 242 -27.41 10.35 53.54
N GLU A 243 -27.33 9.16 52.95
CA GLU A 243 -26.18 8.78 52.12
C GLU A 243 -26.64 8.21 50.77
N ALA A 244 -26.34 8.96 49.72
CA ALA A 244 -26.50 8.54 48.33
C ALA A 244 -25.12 8.27 47.73
N LYS A 245 -24.94 7.08 47.17
CA LYS A 245 -23.73 6.67 46.48
C LYS A 245 -23.97 6.63 44.97
N LEU A 246 -23.12 7.34 44.24
CA LEU A 246 -23.00 7.26 42.79
C LEU A 246 -21.77 6.42 42.45
N SER A 247 -21.95 5.33 41.72
CA SER A 247 -20.87 4.51 41.18
C SER A 247 -20.83 4.65 39.67
N VAL A 248 -19.69 5.10 39.14
CA VAL A 248 -19.46 5.21 37.70
C VAL A 248 -18.32 4.25 37.34
N SER A 249 -18.55 3.38 36.36
CA SER A 249 -17.56 2.40 35.89
C SER A 249 -17.56 2.34 34.37
N TRP A 250 -16.42 2.04 33.77
CA TRP A 250 -16.29 1.86 32.33
C TRP A 250 -15.17 0.88 31.99
N GLN A 251 -15.17 0.40 30.75
CA GLN A 251 -14.06 -0.39 30.22
C GLN A 251 -12.87 0.51 29.92
N ILE A 252 -11.72 0.24 30.53
CA ILE A 252 -10.48 0.99 30.32
C ILE A 252 -10.10 0.93 28.84
N PRO A 253 -9.81 2.08 28.19
CA PRO A 253 -9.35 2.08 26.80
C PRO A 253 -8.11 1.20 26.62
N TRP A 254 -8.17 0.26 25.68
CA TRP A 254 -7.09 -0.71 25.43
C TRP A 254 -5.74 -0.05 25.13
N ASN A 255 -5.76 1.16 24.57
CA ASN A 255 -4.56 1.89 24.19
C ASN A 255 -3.93 2.71 25.32
N LEU A 256 -4.55 2.77 26.51
CA LEU A 256 -4.08 3.61 27.61
C LEU A 256 -2.66 3.26 28.04
N LYS A 257 -2.30 1.96 28.05
CA LYS A 257 -0.93 1.49 28.36
C LYS A 257 0.14 1.94 27.35
N TYR A 258 -0.26 2.37 26.15
CA TYR A 258 0.65 2.85 25.12
C TYR A 258 0.72 4.38 25.06
N LEU A 259 -0.11 5.06 25.85
CA LEU A 259 -0.05 6.51 26.04
C LEU A 259 0.83 6.77 27.26
N LYS A 260 2.03 7.30 27.03
CA LYS A 260 2.80 7.93 28.09
C LYS A 260 2.05 9.21 28.47
N VAL A 261 1.25 9.14 29.53
CA VAL A 261 0.75 10.33 30.22
C VAL A 261 1.85 10.82 31.15
#